data_AF-A0AA95RT22-F1
#
_entry.id   AF-A0AA95RT22-F1
#
_cell.length_a   1.000
_cell.length_b   1.000
_cell.length_c   1.000
_cell.angle_alpha   90.00
_cell.angle_beta   90.00
_cell.angle_gamma   90.00
#
_symmetry.space_group_name_H-M   'P 1'
#
loop_
_entity.id
_entity.type
_entity.pdbx_description
1 polymer ?
#
loop_
_entity_poly.entity_id
_entity_poly.type
_entity_poly.pdbx_seq_one_letter_code
_entity_poly.pdbx_strand_id
1 'polypeptide(L)' 'MQSMQMQALSGKELEYIADSISNEDLLLKQCAATAATTQNEQVRQVCLQHIQNHTQHMDTLTQLLQQHQQYAPTSPQ' A
#
# COMPACT_ATOMS: atom_id res chain seq x y z
N MET A 1 5.09 0.87 -30.31
CA MET A 1 4.78 0.20 -29.03
C MET A 1 5.96 0.41 -28.11
N GLN A 2 5.87 1.42 -27.23
CA GLN A 2 6.95 1.78 -26.32
C GLN A 2 6.95 0.74 -25.19
N SER A 3 7.88 -0.21 -25.25
CA SER A 3 8.17 -1.10 -24.12
C SER A 3 8.63 -0.22 -22.96
N MET A 4 7.76 0.03 -21.99
CA MET A 4 8.19 0.49 -20.67
C MET A 4 9.09 -0.63 -20.12
N GLN A 5 10.40 -0.50 -20.34
CA GLN A 5 11.38 -1.31 -19.64
C GLN A 5 11.17 -1.02 -18.16
N MET A 6 10.54 -1.96 -17.43
CA MET A 6 10.50 -1.90 -15.98
C MET A 6 11.95 -1.94 -15.49
N GLN A 7 12.48 -0.77 -15.11
CA GLN A 7 13.72 -0.70 -14.38
C GLN A 7 13.52 -1.35 -13.01
N ALA A 8 14.53 -2.05 -12.51
CA ALA A 8 14.51 -2.55 -11.15
C ALA A 8 14.34 -1.37 -10.18
N LEU A 9 13.46 -1.52 -9.18
CA LEU A 9 13.34 -0.55 -8.10
C LEU A 9 14.69 -0.39 -7.40
N SER A 10 15.07 0.86 -7.16
CA SER A 10 16.19 1.19 -6.30
C SER A 10 15.87 0.87 -4.84
N GLY A 11 16.90 0.74 -4.00
CA GLY A 11 16.73 0.53 -2.56
C GLY A 11 15.87 1.61 -1.88
N LYS A 12 15.99 2.87 -2.33
CA LYS A 12 15.17 3.98 -1.81
C LYS A 12 13.70 3.85 -2.16
N GLU A 13 13.39 3.34 -3.36
CA GLU A 13 12.00 3.11 -3.76
C GLU A 13 11.39 1.93 -3.00
N LEU A 14 12.18 0.88 -2.72
CA LEU A 14 11.75 -0.22 -1.85
C LEU A 14 11.47 0.24 -0.42
N GLU A 15 12.35 1.07 0.15
CA GLU A 15 12.13 1.70 1.47
C GLU A 15 10.86 2.56 1.47
N TYR A 16 10.68 3.40 0.45
CA TYR A 16 9.48 4.23 0.31
C TYR A 16 8.18 3.41 0.21
N ILE A 17 8.21 2.29 -0.51
CA ILE A 17 7.05 1.38 -0.59
C ILE A 17 6.78 0.73 0.77
N ALA A 18 7.81 0.28 1.49
CA ALA A 18 7.65 -0.29 2.82
C ALA A 18 7.07 0.73 3.83
N ASP A 19 7.54 1.96 3.79
CA ASP A 19 6.99 3.07 4.58
C ASP A 19 5.53 3.35 4.21
N SER A 20 5.21 3.34 2.92
CA SER A 20 3.84 3.54 2.42
C SER A 20 2.89 2.45 2.91
N ILE A 21 3.30 1.18 2.90
CA ILE A 21 2.50 0.08 3.45
C ILE A 21 2.22 0.28 4.94
N SER A 22 3.22 0.70 5.71
CA SER A 22 3.07 0.99 7.14
C SER A 22 2.08 2.13 7.39
N ASN A 23 2.10 3.15 6.53
CA ASN A 23 1.15 4.26 6.59
C ASN A 23 -0.29 3.83 6.23
N GLU A 24 -0.46 2.99 5.21
CA GLU A 24 -1.78 2.47 4.82
C GLU A 24 -2.41 1.61 5.93
N ASP A 25 -1.63 0.74 6.60
CA ASP A 25 -2.10 -0.04 7.76
C ASP A 25 -2.54 0.87 8.94
N LEU A 26 -1.76 1.92 9.22
CA LEU A 26 -2.10 2.90 10.25
C LEU A 26 -3.41 3.64 9.93
N LEU A 27 -3.59 4.06 8.67
CA LEU A 27 -4.81 4.76 8.23
C LEU A 27 -6.03 3.85 8.27
N LEU A 28 -5.88 2.58 7.86
CA LEU A 28 -6.94 1.58 7.93
C LEU A 28 -7.40 1.37 9.38
N LYS A 29 -6.47 1.21 10.32
CA LYS A 29 -6.78 1.05 11.75
C LYS A 29 -7.52 2.26 12.33
N GLN A 30 -7.11 3.47 11.96
CA GLN A 30 -7.78 4.70 12.40
C GLN A 30 -9.19 4.83 11.83
N CYS A 31 -9.38 4.53 10.55
CA CYS A 31 -10.70 4.53 9.92
C CYS A 31 -11.62 3.48 10.57
N ALA A 32 -11.11 2.27 10.84
CA ALA A 32 -11.87 1.21 11.50
C ALA A 32 -12.28 1.60 12.92
N ALA A 33 -11.35 2.13 13.72
CA ALA A 33 -11.63 2.60 15.07
C ALA A 33 -12.66 3.75 15.08
N THR A 34 -12.53 4.70 14.14
CA THR A 34 -13.46 5.83 14.02
C THR A 34 -14.85 5.36 13.58
N ALA A 35 -14.94 4.51 12.56
CA ALA A 35 -16.21 3.97 12.08
C ALA A 35 -16.97 3.18 13.17
N ALA A 36 -16.23 2.47 14.03
CA ALA A 36 -16.79 1.69 15.13
C ALA A 36 -17.30 2.55 16.30
N THR A 37 -16.77 3.75 16.50
CA THR A 37 -17.05 4.59 17.68
C THR A 37 -17.84 5.85 17.40
N THR A 38 -17.85 6.33 16.16
CA THR A 38 -18.56 7.55 15.78
C THR A 38 -20.08 7.38 15.80
N GLN A 39 -20.78 8.40 16.26
CA GLN A 39 -22.25 8.50 16.18
C GLN A 39 -22.71 9.22 14.90
N ASN A 40 -21.79 9.80 14.12
CA ASN A 40 -22.09 10.51 12.88
C ASN A 40 -22.06 9.54 11.69
N GLU A 41 -23.21 9.32 11.05
CA GLU A 41 -23.33 8.42 9.87
C GLU A 41 -22.39 8.85 8.75
N GLN A 42 -22.36 10.13 8.41
CA GLN A 42 -21.59 10.63 7.28
C GLN A 42 -20.09 10.35 7.49
N VAL A 43 -19.60 10.57 8.71
CA VAL A 43 -18.22 10.21 9.09
C VAL A 43 -18.00 8.71 8.97
N ARG A 44 -18.94 7.89 9.47
CA ARG A 44 -18.85 6.42 9.36
C ARG A 44 -18.77 5.97 7.89
N GLN A 45 -19.63 6.47 7.02
CA GLN A 45 -19.62 6.12 5.60
C GLN A 45 -18.31 6.51 4.92
N VAL A 46 -17.78 7.69 5.21
CA VAL A 46 -16.47 8.12 4.71
C VAL A 46 -15.38 7.18 5.21
N CYS A 47 -15.33 6.85 6.50
CA CYS A 47 -14.35 5.89 7.03
C CYS A 47 -14.45 4.51 6.35
N LEU A 48 -15.66 4.01 6.09
CA LEU A 48 -15.87 2.74 5.39
C LEU A 48 -15.39 2.78 3.93
N GLN A 49 -15.59 3.90 3.24
CA GLN A 49 -15.05 4.11 1.90
C GLN A 49 -13.51 4.14 1.92
N HIS A 50 -12.93 4.87 2.87
CA HIS A 50 -11.48 4.98 3.02
C HIS A 50 -10.84 3.63 3.34
N ILE A 51 -11.45 2.79 4.18
CA ILE A 51 -10.96 1.42 4.44
C ILE A 51 -10.83 0.62 3.14
N GLN A 52 -11.81 0.71 2.23
CA GLN A 52 -11.74 0.01 0.94
C GLN A 52 -10.59 0.55 0.07
N ASN A 53 -10.43 1.88 0.01
CA ASN A 53 -9.34 2.50 -0.76
C ASN A 53 -7.97 2.11 -0.21
N HIS A 54 -7.76 2.18 1.11
CA HIS A 54 -6.50 1.81 1.76
C HIS A 54 -6.17 0.32 1.55
N THR A 55 -7.18 -0.55 1.55
CA THR A 55 -7.01 -1.98 1.23
C THR A 55 -6.52 -2.16 -0.21
N GLN A 56 -7.15 -1.47 -1.18
CA GLN A 56 -6.73 -1.51 -2.59
C GLN A 56 -5.30 -0.98 -2.78
N HIS A 57 -4.91 0.07 -2.07
CA HIS A 57 -3.56 0.61 -2.10
C HIS A 57 -2.55 -0.41 -1.56
N MET A 58 -2.83 -1.04 -0.41
CA MET A 58 -2.00 -2.10 0.14
C MET A 58 -1.80 -3.25 -0.83
N ASP A 59 -2.87 -3.70 -1.50
CA ASP A 59 -2.78 -4.76 -2.50
C ASP A 59 -1.86 -4.33 -3.66
N THR A 60 -2.00 -3.09 -4.13
CA THR A 60 -1.18 -2.54 -5.22
C THR A 60 0.30 -2.46 -4.83
N LEU A 61 0.62 -1.95 -3.64
CA LEU A 61 1.99 -1.86 -3.13
C LEU A 61 2.61 -3.25 -2.91
N THR A 62 1.81 -4.19 -2.39
CA THR A 62 2.25 -5.57 -2.18
C THR A 62 2.53 -6.28 -3.51
N GLN A 63 1.65 -6.11 -4.50
CA GLN A 63 1.86 -6.64 -5.85
C GLN A 63 3.11 -6.06 -6.50
N LEU A 64 3.36 -4.76 -6.32
CA LEU A 64 4.57 -4.11 -6.83
C LEU A 64 5.84 -4.71 -6.22
N LEU A 65 5.86 -4.95 -4.90
CA LEU A 65 6.99 -5.62 -4.23
C LEU A 65 7.18 -7.06 -4.71
N GLN A 66 6.09 -7.82 -4.88
CA GLN A 66 6.16 -9.20 -5.37
C GLN A 66 6.69 -9.28 -6.80
N GLN A 67 6.25 -8.40 -7.69
CA GLN A 67 6.76 -8.31 -9.06
C GLN A 67 8.26 -7.97 -9.08
N HIS A 68 8.73 -7.13 -8.15
CA HIS A 68 10.14 -6.77 -8.04
C HIS A 68 11.03 -7.81 -7.35
N GLN A 69 10.49 -8.66 -6.48
CA GLN A 69 11.25 -9.79 -5.91
C GLN A 69 11.83 -10.71 -7.00
N GLN A 70 11.16 -10.85 -8.14
CA GLN A 70 11.63 -11.67 -9.26
C GLN A 70 12.86 -11.08 -9.97
N TYR A 71 13.15 -9.79 -9.79
CA TYR A 71 14.31 -9.10 -10.36
C TYR A 71 15.41 -8.81 -9.33
N ALA A 72 15.17 -9.10 -8.04
CA ALA A 72 16.19 -8.98 -7.02
C ALA A 72 17.31 -10.00 -7.29
N PRO A 73 18.58 -9.60 -7.38
CA PRO A 73 19.66 -10.53 -7.66
C PRO A 73 19.78 -11.53 -6.50
N THR A 74 19.36 -12.77 -6.74
CA THR A 74 19.63 -13.91 -5.87
C THR A 74 21.07 -14.37 -6.06
N SER A 75 22.05 -13.56 -5.67
CA SER A 75 23.42 -14.04 -5.45
C SER A 75 24.27 -12.99 -4.72
N PRO A 76 24.84 -13.33 -3.56
CA PRO A 76 26.10 -12.73 -3.15
C PRO A 76 27.21 -13.24 -4.09
N GLN A 77 27.93 -12.33 -4.74
CA GLN A 77 29.33 -12.57 -5.15
C GLN A 77 30.24 -11.82 -4.19
#